data_AF-A0A515HIV1-F1
#
_entry.id   AF-A0A515HIV1-F1
#
_cell.length_a   1.000
_cell.length_b   1.000
_cell.length_c   1.000
_cell.angle_alpha   90.00
_cell.angle_beta   90.00
_cell.angle_gamma   90.00
#
_symmetry.space_group_name_H-M   'P 1'
#
loop_
_entity.id
_entity.type
_entity.pdbx_description
1 polymer ?
#
loop_
_entity_poly.entity_id
_entity_poly.type
_entity_poly.pdbx_seq_one_letter_code
_entity_poly.pdbx_strand_id
1 'polypeptide(L)'
;MKKTTSQRDERDELMAELAASMPTDRVGLLDLARAAVDELHAGVMACDDAAVERATSRYEAVTWKLNGGTFFGCQAGPEAAGCVIDRHCSAAPGDVPCWGQAGQFLVEVEGLRALVDFGGGVGVMGSHFEFNAVDLDKPFISETGYRSHFDRLRGGMTVDAVAAAIFAAILKEKRPKLIEPESRDRLAGYALPAWTADLIPPARREPATVEVPTGFVLVDVVLPAHRAFIARKWAAEAKAKIKAAEAAELYAKEEAAGGFRPGARCEVVSVHHHAFKGEVGKKIIITKVSHDTRQVWAHDDRPPRYRVNRNGRKVTEYDPRCVQSCYGFDQLRLLSSPGENKS
;
A
#
# COMPACT_ATOMS: atom_id res chain seq x y z
N MET A 1 31.56 42.25 -8.40
CA MET A 1 30.18 41.73 -8.27
C MET A 1 30.25 40.47 -7.42
N LYS A 2 29.81 40.52 -6.16
CA LYS A 2 29.64 39.30 -5.35
C LYS A 2 28.41 38.57 -5.88
N LYS A 3 28.59 37.36 -6.42
CA LYS A 3 27.46 36.49 -6.75
C LYS A 3 26.76 36.15 -5.44
N THR A 4 25.49 36.51 -5.33
CA THR A 4 24.62 36.01 -4.27
C THR A 4 24.33 34.54 -4.61
N THR A 5 25.09 33.63 -4.01
CA THR A 5 24.84 32.18 -4.09
C THR A 5 23.46 31.91 -3.49
N SER A 6 22.64 31.10 -4.15
CA SER A 6 21.30 30.79 -3.62
C SER A 6 21.40 29.75 -2.49
N GLN A 7 20.46 29.71 -1.54
CA GLN A 7 20.44 28.71 -0.46
C GLN A 7 20.49 27.25 -0.98
N ARG A 8 19.98 27.02 -2.19
CA ARG A 8 20.06 25.71 -2.85
C ARG A 8 21.49 25.36 -3.24
N ASP A 9 22.23 26.32 -3.76
CA ASP A 9 23.63 26.14 -4.17
C ASP A 9 24.51 25.93 -2.93
N GLU A 10 24.27 26.64 -1.82
CA GLU A 10 24.97 26.44 -0.55
C GLU A 10 24.75 25.03 0.04
N ARG A 11 23.50 24.53 -0.03
CA ARG A 11 23.18 23.17 0.40
C ARG A 11 23.83 22.12 -0.50
N ASP A 12 23.77 22.28 -1.82
CA ASP A 12 24.40 21.34 -2.76
C ASP A 12 25.94 21.34 -2.62
N GLU A 13 26.57 22.49 -2.35
CA GLU A 13 28.00 22.60 -2.05
C GLU A 13 28.38 21.86 -0.76
N LEU A 14 27.61 22.06 0.33
CA LEU A 14 27.80 21.33 1.59
C LEU A 14 27.66 19.81 1.40
N MET A 15 26.64 19.37 0.67
CA MET A 15 26.44 17.94 0.40
C MET A 15 27.58 17.37 -0.43
N ALA A 16 28.09 18.10 -1.43
CA ALA A 16 29.22 17.67 -2.24
C ALA A 16 30.51 17.52 -1.40
N GLU A 17 30.77 18.45 -0.47
CA GLU A 17 31.90 18.37 0.45
C GLU A 17 31.81 17.13 1.36
N LEU A 18 30.66 16.92 2.00
CA LEU A 18 30.44 15.75 2.85
C LEU A 18 30.55 14.44 2.04
N ALA A 19 29.95 14.42 0.84
CA ALA A 19 29.91 13.28 -0.06
C ALA A 19 31.31 12.86 -0.57
N ALA A 20 32.27 13.79 -0.64
CA ALA A 20 33.62 13.51 -1.17
C ALA A 20 34.36 12.42 -0.39
N SER A 21 34.12 12.31 0.92
CA SER A 21 34.74 11.32 1.81
C SER A 21 33.96 10.01 1.94
N MET A 22 32.72 9.96 1.42
CA MET A 22 31.83 8.80 1.59
C MET A 22 32.17 7.65 0.64
N PRO A 23 31.71 6.42 0.92
CA PRO A 23 31.77 5.31 -0.03
C PRO A 23 31.17 5.66 -1.40
N THR A 24 31.61 4.96 -2.44
CA THR A 24 31.09 5.13 -3.82
C THR A 24 30.13 4.03 -4.22
N ASP A 25 30.17 2.89 -3.53
CA ASP A 25 29.28 1.77 -3.79
C ASP A 25 27.97 1.89 -2.99
N ARG A 26 26.91 1.26 -3.51
CA ARG A 26 25.57 1.34 -2.92
C ARG A 26 25.51 0.74 -1.52
N VAL A 27 26.24 -0.34 -1.24
CA VAL A 27 26.18 -1.03 0.06
C VAL A 27 26.77 -0.13 1.13
N GLY A 28 27.97 0.40 0.92
CA GLY A 28 28.61 1.31 1.86
C GLY A 28 27.82 2.59 2.10
N LEU A 29 27.10 3.10 1.09
CA LEU A 29 26.19 4.24 1.26
C LEU A 29 24.98 3.89 2.13
N LEU A 30 24.39 2.71 1.94
CA LEU A 30 23.24 2.27 2.74
C LEU A 30 23.64 2.01 4.20
N ASP A 31 24.79 1.38 4.44
CA ASP A 31 25.33 1.19 5.79
C ASP A 31 25.60 2.55 6.47
N LEU A 32 26.10 3.53 5.72
CA LEU A 32 26.34 4.89 6.23
C LEU A 32 25.04 5.63 6.55
N ALA A 33 23.98 5.46 5.75
CA ALA A 33 22.66 6.00 6.07
C ALA A 33 22.10 5.36 7.35
N ARG A 34 22.25 4.05 7.51
CA ARG A 34 21.82 3.34 8.72
C ARG A 34 22.54 3.85 9.96
N ALA A 35 23.87 4.00 9.89
CA ALA A 35 24.65 4.57 10.99
C ALA A 35 24.23 6.02 11.31
N ALA A 36 23.93 6.84 10.28
CA ALA A 36 23.42 8.19 10.49
C ALA A 36 22.07 8.21 11.23
N VAL A 37 21.17 7.27 10.92
CA VAL A 37 19.90 7.12 11.67
C VAL A 37 20.15 6.72 13.13
N ASP A 38 21.07 5.81 13.39
CA ASP A 38 21.40 5.39 14.76
C ASP A 38 22.01 6.55 15.57
N GLU A 39 22.90 7.34 14.96
CA GLU A 39 23.47 8.54 15.56
C GLU A 39 22.43 9.63 15.80
N LEU A 40 21.49 9.83 14.85
CA LEU A 40 20.39 10.76 15.02
C LEU A 40 19.55 10.38 16.24
N HIS A 41 19.16 9.11 16.33
CA HIS A 41 18.40 8.61 17.47
C HIS A 41 19.14 8.82 18.78
N ALA A 42 20.42 8.45 18.86
CA ALA A 42 21.24 8.67 20.04
C ALA A 42 21.33 10.16 20.42
N GLY A 43 21.49 11.05 19.44
CA GLY A 43 21.50 12.49 19.64
C GLY A 43 20.18 13.02 20.21
N VAL A 44 19.04 12.59 19.67
CA VAL A 44 17.72 12.96 20.20
C VAL A 44 17.55 12.45 21.64
N MET A 45 17.92 11.21 21.91
CA MET A 45 17.81 10.65 23.26
C MET A 45 18.73 11.36 24.27
N ALA A 46 19.88 11.86 23.83
CA ALA A 46 20.81 12.63 24.65
C ALA A 46 20.50 14.14 24.73
N CYS A 47 19.48 14.63 24.00
CA CYS A 47 19.20 16.05 23.81
C CYS A 47 20.40 16.84 23.24
N ASP A 48 21.20 16.22 22.36
CA ASP A 48 22.35 16.83 21.69
C ASP A 48 21.96 17.29 20.27
N ASP A 49 21.48 18.53 20.19
CA ASP A 49 21.07 19.14 18.91
C ASP A 49 22.19 19.18 17.87
N ALA A 50 23.45 19.33 18.30
CA ALA A 50 24.58 19.36 17.38
C ALA A 50 24.87 17.97 16.81
N ALA A 51 24.70 16.90 17.59
CA ALA A 51 24.76 15.53 17.09
C ALA A 51 23.62 15.23 16.10
N VAL A 52 22.41 15.68 16.43
CA VAL A 52 21.23 15.55 15.55
C VAL A 52 21.47 16.23 14.20
N GLU A 53 22.01 17.45 14.20
CA GLU A 53 22.32 18.20 12.97
C GLU A 53 23.38 17.48 12.12
N ARG A 54 24.48 17.02 12.73
CA ARG A 54 25.54 16.28 12.03
C ARG A 54 25.02 14.98 11.41
N ALA A 55 24.24 14.22 12.16
CA ALA A 55 23.63 12.97 11.69
C ALA A 55 22.66 13.24 10.53
N THR A 56 21.86 14.30 10.63
CA THR A 56 20.96 14.76 9.57
C THR A 56 21.73 15.11 8.29
N SER A 57 22.75 15.97 8.38
CA SER A 57 23.56 16.33 7.21
C SER A 57 24.23 15.12 6.58
N ARG A 58 24.66 14.12 7.38
CA ARG A 58 25.22 12.88 6.85
C ARG A 58 24.19 12.07 6.07
N TYR A 59 22.97 11.89 6.61
CA TYR A 59 21.88 11.19 5.92
C TYR A 59 21.50 11.87 4.60
N GLU A 60 21.39 13.21 4.62
CA GLU A 60 21.12 14.00 3.42
C GLU A 60 22.22 13.86 2.37
N ALA A 61 23.49 13.89 2.78
CA ALA A 61 24.62 13.74 1.86
C ALA A 61 24.69 12.33 1.24
N VAL A 62 24.34 11.29 2.00
CA VAL A 62 24.18 9.93 1.44
C VAL A 62 23.07 9.90 0.39
N THR A 63 21.91 10.50 0.69
CA THR A 63 20.78 10.59 -0.24
C THR A 63 21.18 11.33 -1.52
N TRP A 64 21.83 12.48 -1.38
CA TRP A 64 22.32 13.30 -2.48
C TRP A 64 23.32 12.54 -3.37
N LYS A 65 24.30 11.87 -2.74
CA LYS A 65 25.33 11.11 -3.46
C LYS A 65 24.72 9.90 -4.19
N LEU A 66 23.85 9.15 -3.53
CA LEU A 66 23.17 8.00 -4.12
C LEU A 66 22.26 8.40 -5.29
N ASN A 67 21.68 9.61 -5.23
CA ASN A 67 20.83 10.15 -6.29
C ASN A 67 21.62 10.80 -7.45
N GLY A 68 22.95 10.67 -7.47
CA GLY A 68 23.80 11.17 -8.56
C GLY A 68 24.19 12.64 -8.42
N GLY A 69 24.24 13.17 -7.19
CA GLY A 69 24.67 14.53 -6.92
C GLY A 69 23.57 15.58 -7.03
N THR A 70 22.33 15.20 -6.67
CA THR A 70 21.20 16.13 -6.64
C THR A 70 20.10 15.62 -5.73
N PHE A 71 19.27 16.50 -5.16
CA PHE A 71 18.02 16.10 -4.50
C PHE A 71 16.84 15.96 -5.46
N PHE A 72 16.97 16.43 -6.71
CA PHE A 72 15.86 16.38 -7.66
C PHE A 72 15.47 14.94 -7.96
N GLY A 73 14.19 14.62 -7.78
CA GLY A 73 13.65 13.29 -8.03
C GLY A 73 14.10 12.20 -7.05
N CYS A 74 14.74 12.54 -5.92
CA CYS A 74 15.18 11.54 -4.93
C CYS A 74 14.02 10.75 -4.29
N GLN A 75 12.78 11.23 -4.44
CA GLN A 75 11.54 10.58 -3.99
C GLN A 75 10.58 10.28 -5.16
N ALA A 76 11.07 10.22 -6.41
CA ALA A 76 10.23 10.10 -7.61
C ALA A 76 9.61 8.70 -7.82
N GLY A 77 10.00 7.69 -7.04
CA GLY A 77 9.46 6.35 -7.12
C GLY A 77 10.25 5.31 -6.32
N PRO A 78 9.84 4.04 -6.31
CA PRO A 78 10.35 3.02 -5.39
C PRO A 78 11.86 2.76 -5.44
N GLU A 79 12.49 3.03 -6.58
CA GLU A 79 13.94 2.86 -6.78
C GLU A 79 14.71 4.19 -6.76
N ALA A 80 14.03 5.30 -6.47
CA ALA A 80 14.70 6.57 -6.21
C ALA A 80 15.53 6.47 -4.92
N ALA A 81 16.62 7.23 -4.84
CA ALA A 81 17.60 7.11 -3.76
C ALA A 81 16.98 7.23 -2.37
N GLY A 82 16.11 8.21 -2.15
CA GLY A 82 15.41 8.42 -0.88
C GLY A 82 14.53 7.23 -0.52
N CYS A 83 13.69 6.76 -1.43
CA CYS A 83 12.83 5.59 -1.19
C CYS A 83 13.63 4.31 -0.89
N VAL A 84 14.78 4.13 -1.55
CA VAL A 84 15.68 2.99 -1.29
C VAL A 84 16.29 3.08 0.11
N ILE A 85 16.77 4.26 0.51
CA ILE A 85 17.37 4.48 1.82
C ILE A 85 16.31 4.34 2.92
N ASP A 86 15.13 4.96 2.75
CA ASP A 86 14.03 4.90 3.72
C ASP A 86 13.62 3.43 3.95
N ARG A 87 13.44 2.65 2.88
CA ARG A 87 13.16 1.21 2.98
C ARG A 87 14.28 0.43 3.68
N HIS A 88 15.54 0.78 3.43
CA HIS A 88 16.68 0.13 4.06
C HIS A 88 16.78 0.44 5.55
N CYS A 89 16.44 1.67 5.96
CA CYS A 89 16.54 2.14 7.33
C CYS A 89 15.27 1.88 8.17
N SER A 90 14.16 1.50 7.53
CA SER A 90 12.87 1.32 8.20
C SER A 90 12.93 0.32 9.36
N ALA A 91 12.12 0.58 10.38
CA ALA A 91 11.89 -0.37 11.46
C ALA A 91 11.20 -1.63 10.93
N ALA A 92 11.39 -2.75 11.63
CA ALA A 92 10.60 -3.95 11.33
C ALA A 92 9.10 -3.67 11.62
N PRO A 93 8.18 -4.30 10.88
CA PRO A 93 6.74 -4.08 11.10
C PRO A 93 6.33 -4.44 12.53
N GLY A 94 5.69 -3.50 13.24
CA GLY A 94 5.26 -3.65 14.62
C GLY A 94 6.26 -3.14 15.66
N ASP A 95 7.54 -3.00 15.30
CA ASP A 95 8.55 -2.43 16.18
C ASP A 95 8.44 -0.90 16.21
N VAL A 96 8.67 -0.31 17.39
CA VAL A 96 8.74 1.14 17.53
C VAL A 96 9.97 1.65 16.79
N PRO A 97 9.83 2.57 15.82
CA PRO A 97 10.95 3.10 15.09
C PRO A 97 11.85 3.98 15.98
N CYS A 98 13.14 3.93 15.72
CA CYS A 98 14.06 4.97 16.17
C CYS A 98 13.76 6.29 15.44
N TRP A 99 14.18 7.41 16.02
CA TRP A 99 14.14 8.69 15.32
C TRP A 99 14.94 8.60 14.01
N GLY A 100 14.35 9.09 12.91
CA GLY A 100 14.93 9.02 11.57
C GLY A 100 14.58 7.77 10.77
N GLN A 101 13.91 6.79 11.38
CA GLN A 101 13.33 5.66 10.65
C GLN A 101 11.89 5.96 10.21
N ALA A 102 11.44 5.29 9.16
CA ALA A 102 10.02 5.06 8.94
C ALA A 102 9.62 3.74 9.61
N GLY A 103 8.36 3.61 10.01
CA GLY A 103 7.89 2.39 10.64
C GLY A 103 6.44 2.48 11.07
N GLN A 104 5.89 1.33 11.41
CA GLN A 104 4.51 1.22 11.84
C GLN A 104 4.43 0.42 13.13
N PHE A 105 3.74 0.96 14.13
CA PHE A 105 3.67 0.39 15.47
C PHE A 105 2.31 0.69 16.11
N LEU A 106 2.02 0.02 17.23
CA LEU A 106 0.77 0.19 17.97
C LEU A 106 0.97 1.14 19.15
N VAL A 107 0.03 2.06 19.36
CA VAL A 107 -0.12 2.80 20.62
C VAL A 107 -1.49 2.55 21.22
N GLU A 108 -1.55 2.52 22.55
CA GLU A 108 -2.80 2.48 23.30
C GLU A 108 -2.83 3.62 24.32
N VAL A 109 -3.88 4.44 24.27
CA VAL A 109 -4.10 5.54 25.19
C VAL A 109 -5.55 5.51 25.64
N GLU A 110 -5.78 5.47 26.95
CA GLU A 110 -7.13 5.39 27.55
C GLU A 110 -8.00 4.25 26.98
N GLY A 111 -7.41 3.09 26.68
CA GLY A 111 -8.11 1.92 26.12
C GLY A 111 -8.48 2.03 24.63
N LEU A 112 -8.03 3.09 23.96
CA LEU A 112 -8.15 3.31 22.52
C LEU A 112 -6.83 2.95 21.83
N ARG A 113 -6.91 2.04 20.87
CA ARG A 113 -5.75 1.56 20.12
C ARG A 113 -5.66 2.24 18.77
N ALA A 114 -4.47 2.73 18.46
CA ALA A 114 -4.15 3.32 17.17
C ALA A 114 -2.93 2.64 16.57
N LEU A 115 -3.05 2.31 15.28
CA LEU A 115 -1.94 1.94 14.43
C LEU A 115 -1.30 3.22 13.94
N VAL A 116 -0.06 3.48 14.35
CA VAL A 116 0.69 4.66 13.96
C VAL A 116 1.55 4.31 12.77
N ASP A 117 1.34 4.99 11.65
CA ASP A 117 2.33 5.06 10.59
C ASP A 117 3.20 6.29 10.85
N PHE A 118 4.49 6.06 10.98
CA PHE A 118 5.47 7.09 11.30
C PHE A 118 6.47 7.20 10.16
N GLY A 119 6.68 8.43 9.69
CA GLY A 119 7.57 8.69 8.58
C GLY A 119 7.88 10.17 8.41
N GLY A 120 8.37 10.53 7.22
CA GLY A 120 8.83 11.89 6.89
C GLY A 120 10.35 12.04 6.82
N GLY A 121 11.11 10.99 7.15
CA GLY A 121 12.57 10.92 7.03
C GLY A 121 13.32 11.90 7.95
N VAL A 122 14.64 11.99 7.75
CA VAL A 122 15.54 12.90 8.49
C VAL A 122 15.54 14.30 7.84
N GLY A 123 14.36 14.84 7.50
CA GLY A 123 14.21 16.02 6.64
C GLY A 123 13.57 17.25 7.30
N VAL A 124 13.63 18.37 6.58
CA VAL A 124 13.22 19.73 7.01
C VAL A 124 11.73 19.87 7.38
N MET A 125 10.87 18.96 6.93
CA MET A 125 9.41 19.06 7.15
C MET A 125 8.93 18.54 8.52
N GLY A 126 9.84 17.99 9.35
CA GLY A 126 9.50 17.41 10.65
C GLY A 126 8.96 15.98 10.56
N SER A 127 8.66 15.38 11.71
CA SER A 127 8.19 14.01 11.82
C SER A 127 6.68 13.93 11.62
N HIS A 128 6.23 12.99 10.78
CA HIS A 128 4.81 12.78 10.49
C HIS A 128 4.27 11.57 11.25
N PHE A 129 3.20 11.78 12.01
CA PHE A 129 2.45 10.75 12.73
C PHE A 129 1.07 10.61 12.12
N GLU A 130 0.75 9.42 11.63
CA GLU A 130 -0.55 9.07 11.09
C GLU A 130 -1.23 8.04 11.99
N PHE A 131 -2.24 8.49 12.74
CA PHE A 131 -2.99 7.65 13.65
C PHE A 131 -4.19 7.02 12.93
N ASN A 132 -4.19 5.70 12.85
CA ASN A 132 -5.25 4.91 12.22
C ASN A 132 -6.01 4.08 13.29
N ALA A 133 -7.33 4.11 13.26
CA ALA A 133 -8.15 3.37 14.21
C ALA A 133 -8.04 1.85 14.02
N VAL A 134 -7.73 1.14 15.11
CA VAL A 134 -7.70 -0.33 15.13
C VAL A 134 -9.07 -0.92 15.46
N ASP A 135 -9.76 -0.32 16.42
CA ASP A 135 -11.09 -0.72 16.90
C ASP A 135 -12.16 0.23 16.34
N LEU A 136 -12.86 -0.21 15.30
CA LEU A 136 -13.84 0.59 14.58
C LEU A 136 -15.19 0.75 15.31
N ASP A 137 -15.47 -0.11 16.28
CA ASP A 137 -16.67 -0.06 17.12
C ASP A 137 -16.53 0.89 18.34
N LYS A 138 -15.35 1.52 18.51
CA LYS A 138 -15.06 2.43 19.61
C LYS A 138 -14.95 3.90 19.15
N PRO A 139 -15.11 4.86 20.06
CA PRO A 139 -14.74 6.26 19.79
C PRO A 139 -13.25 6.39 19.43
N PHE A 140 -12.92 7.37 18.60
CA PHE A 140 -11.56 7.68 18.19
C PHE A 140 -11.32 9.20 18.18
N ILE A 141 -10.05 9.62 18.02
CA ILE A 141 -9.66 11.04 17.94
C ILE A 141 -10.10 11.73 16.63
N SER A 142 -10.73 11.00 15.71
CA SER A 142 -11.26 11.49 14.44
C SER A 142 -12.46 10.65 13.99
N GLU A 143 -13.50 11.31 13.49
CA GLU A 143 -14.70 10.69 12.91
C GLU A 143 -14.39 9.84 11.66
N THR A 144 -13.27 10.10 10.99
CA THR A 144 -12.85 9.32 9.81
C THR A 144 -12.06 8.05 10.16
N GLY A 145 -11.74 7.84 11.44
CA GLY A 145 -10.81 6.80 11.89
C GLY A 145 -9.34 7.07 11.53
N TYR A 146 -9.02 8.27 11.02
CA TYR A 146 -7.68 8.68 10.63
C TYR A 146 -7.35 10.09 11.12
N ARG A 147 -6.13 10.32 11.61
CA ARG A 147 -5.62 11.64 11.99
C ARG A 147 -4.13 11.77 11.67
N SER A 148 -3.76 12.77 10.86
CA SER A 148 -2.37 13.19 10.71
C SER A 148 -1.97 14.23 11.76
N HIS A 149 -0.68 14.21 12.12
CA HIS A 149 -0.06 15.20 12.98
C HIS A 149 1.42 15.36 12.61
N PHE A 150 1.88 16.59 12.49
CA PHE A 150 3.30 16.89 12.33
C PHE A 150 3.85 17.41 13.64
N ASP A 151 5.00 16.88 14.04
CA ASP A 151 5.73 17.36 15.21
C ASP A 151 7.24 17.46 14.92
N ARG A 152 7.97 18.05 15.84
CA ARG A 152 9.43 18.07 15.83
C ARG A 152 9.97 16.91 16.66
N LEU A 153 11.26 16.61 16.46
CA LEU A 153 12.01 15.72 17.34
C LEU A 153 11.90 16.23 18.78
N ARG A 154 11.55 15.35 19.72
CA ARG A 154 11.47 15.70 21.15
C ARG A 154 12.62 15.02 21.90
N GLY A 155 13.57 15.84 22.36
CA GLY A 155 14.73 15.37 23.10
C GLY A 155 14.34 14.52 24.33
N GLY A 156 15.04 13.41 24.52
CA GLY A 156 14.85 12.49 25.65
C GLY A 156 13.59 11.64 25.61
N MET A 157 12.81 11.67 24.52
CA MET A 157 11.61 10.86 24.35
C MET A 157 11.73 9.93 23.15
N THR A 158 11.21 8.71 23.28
CA THR A 158 11.08 7.76 22.15
C THR A 158 9.89 8.14 21.26
N VAL A 159 9.87 7.61 20.03
CA VAL A 159 8.82 7.92 19.04
C VAL A 159 7.42 7.54 19.55
N ASP A 160 7.29 6.37 20.19
CA ASP A 160 6.03 5.91 20.78
C ASP A 160 5.57 6.76 21.96
N ALA A 161 6.49 7.21 22.81
CA ALA A 161 6.17 8.12 23.91
C ALA A 161 5.64 9.47 23.38
N VAL A 162 6.23 9.98 22.30
CA VAL A 162 5.72 11.20 21.63
C VAL A 162 4.36 10.95 20.96
N ALA A 163 4.20 9.83 20.25
CA ALA A 163 2.92 9.46 19.63
C ALA A 163 1.79 9.36 20.68
N ALA A 164 2.06 8.69 21.81
CA ALA A 164 1.11 8.57 22.91
C ALA A 164 0.78 9.94 23.53
N ALA A 165 1.79 10.82 23.70
CA ALA A 165 1.58 12.16 24.23
C ALA A 165 0.74 13.04 23.29
N ILE A 166 0.97 12.96 21.97
CA ILE A 166 0.15 13.65 20.96
C ILE A 166 -1.28 13.13 21.02
N PHE A 167 -1.46 11.80 21.04
CA PHE A 167 -2.78 11.17 21.09
C PHE A 167 -3.56 11.60 22.34
N ALA A 168 -2.93 11.56 23.52
CA ALA A 168 -3.50 11.99 24.78
C ALA A 168 -3.86 13.49 24.78
N ALA A 169 -3.01 14.34 24.19
CA ALA A 169 -3.30 15.77 24.07
C ALA A 169 -4.54 16.04 23.22
N ILE A 170 -4.70 15.32 22.10
CA ILE A 170 -5.89 15.43 21.24
C ILE A 170 -7.15 14.98 21.97
N LEU A 171 -7.09 13.87 22.71
CA LEU A 171 -8.23 13.39 23.53
C LEU A 171 -8.66 14.42 24.58
N LYS A 172 -7.69 15.12 25.18
CA LYS A 172 -7.97 16.17 26.17
C LYS A 172 -8.58 17.42 25.54
N GLU A 173 -8.15 17.79 24.34
CA GLU A 173 -8.68 18.95 23.61
C GLU A 173 -10.11 18.69 23.10
N LYS A 174 -10.37 17.47 22.61
CA LYS A 174 -11.62 17.10 21.95
C LYS A 174 -12.08 15.73 22.42
N ARG A 175 -13.34 15.67 22.86
CA ARG A 175 -13.99 14.41 23.21
C ARG A 175 -13.95 13.45 22.00
N PRO A 176 -13.48 12.20 22.18
CA PRO A 176 -13.44 11.24 21.10
C PRO A 176 -14.86 10.94 20.60
N LYS A 177 -14.98 10.71 19.30
CA LYS A 177 -16.26 10.51 18.62
C LYS A 177 -16.29 9.14 17.95
N LEU A 178 -17.49 8.58 17.78
CA LEU A 178 -17.66 7.37 16.99
C LEU A 178 -17.23 7.64 15.54
N ILE A 179 -16.64 6.63 14.91
CA ILE A 179 -16.28 6.69 13.49
C ILE A 179 -17.57 6.71 12.66
N GLU A 180 -17.63 7.61 11.69
CA GLU A 180 -18.78 7.73 10.79
C GLU A 180 -19.01 6.42 10.03
N PRO A 181 -20.29 6.03 9.79
CA PRO A 181 -20.60 4.75 9.15
C PRO A 181 -19.86 4.51 7.83
N GLU A 182 -19.83 5.49 6.93
CA GLU A 182 -19.13 5.40 5.65
C GLU A 182 -17.62 5.20 5.83
N SER A 183 -17.01 5.93 6.76
CA SER A 183 -15.59 5.78 7.08
C SER A 183 -15.30 4.41 7.69
N ARG A 184 -16.18 3.91 8.57
CA ARG A 184 -16.09 2.59 9.19
C ARG A 184 -16.22 1.48 8.15
N ASP A 185 -17.16 1.57 7.22
CA ASP A 185 -17.36 0.59 6.16
C ASP A 185 -16.16 0.54 5.21
N ARG A 186 -15.71 1.72 4.75
CA ARG A 186 -14.50 1.84 3.93
C ARG A 186 -13.29 1.27 4.66
N LEU A 187 -13.13 1.61 5.94
CA LEU A 187 -12.02 1.11 6.73
C LEU A 187 -12.13 -0.41 6.83
N ALA A 188 -13.25 -0.99 7.24
CA ALA A 188 -13.46 -2.44 7.40
C ALA A 188 -13.05 -3.27 6.17
N GLY A 189 -13.14 -2.71 4.97
CA GLY A 189 -12.67 -3.33 3.73
C GLY A 189 -11.14 -3.44 3.58
N TYR A 190 -10.36 -2.66 4.32
CA TYR A 190 -8.90 -2.75 4.32
C TYR A 190 -8.40 -3.79 5.33
N ALA A 191 -7.47 -4.63 4.89
CA ALA A 191 -6.74 -5.51 5.78
C ALA A 191 -5.79 -4.69 6.66
N LEU A 192 -5.78 -4.98 7.96
CA LEU A 192 -4.70 -4.51 8.81
C LEU A 192 -3.39 -5.24 8.45
N PRO A 193 -2.22 -4.66 8.77
CA PRO A 193 -0.93 -5.30 8.60
C PRO A 193 -0.90 -6.70 9.23
N ALA A 194 -0.25 -7.66 8.59
CA ALA A 194 -0.27 -9.06 9.03
C ALA A 194 0.22 -9.25 10.48
N TRP A 195 1.17 -8.43 10.94
CA TRP A 195 1.72 -8.48 12.30
C TRP A 195 0.68 -8.12 13.38
N THR A 196 -0.46 -7.54 13.01
CA THR A 196 -1.57 -7.23 13.94
C THR A 196 -2.56 -8.38 14.15
N ALA A 197 -2.37 -9.52 13.48
CA ALA A 197 -3.30 -10.65 13.57
C ALA A 197 -3.41 -11.23 14.99
N ASP A 198 -2.32 -11.19 15.75
CA ASP A 198 -2.21 -11.79 17.08
C ASP A 198 -2.46 -10.77 18.22
N LEU A 199 -3.04 -9.61 17.91
CA LEU A 199 -3.40 -8.62 18.93
C LEU A 199 -4.38 -9.21 19.96
N ILE A 200 -4.14 -8.90 21.23
CA ILE A 200 -5.02 -9.29 22.34
C ILE A 200 -5.51 -8.01 23.04
N PRO A 201 -6.83 -7.71 23.01
CA PRO A 201 -7.88 -8.41 22.28
C PRO A 201 -7.73 -8.25 20.75
N PRO A 202 -8.34 -9.12 19.92
CA PRO A 202 -8.30 -8.96 18.47
C PRO A 202 -8.81 -7.58 18.02
N ALA A 203 -8.31 -7.08 16.89
CA ALA A 203 -8.79 -5.83 16.31
C ALA A 203 -10.27 -5.93 15.92
N ARG A 204 -11.07 -4.93 16.29
CA ARG A 204 -12.51 -4.92 16.01
C ARG A 204 -12.80 -4.14 14.74
N ARG A 205 -12.99 -4.86 13.64
CA ARG A 205 -12.95 -4.30 12.27
C ARG A 205 -14.27 -4.42 11.52
N GLU A 206 -15.36 -4.66 12.24
CA GLU A 206 -16.69 -4.85 11.65
C GLU A 206 -17.19 -3.55 10.99
N PRO A 207 -17.82 -3.62 9.80
CA PRO A 207 -18.46 -2.45 9.18
C PRO A 207 -19.62 -1.92 10.04
N ALA A 208 -20.02 -0.67 9.80
CA ALA A 208 -21.24 -0.10 10.37
C ALA A 208 -22.47 -0.60 9.61
N THR A 209 -22.36 -0.70 8.29
CA THR A 209 -23.42 -1.20 7.40
C THR A 209 -23.16 -2.65 7.10
N VAL A 210 -24.11 -3.52 7.48
CA VAL A 210 -24.09 -4.92 7.07
C VAL A 210 -25.07 -5.07 5.92
N GLU A 211 -24.54 -5.28 4.71
CA GLU A 211 -25.36 -5.71 3.58
C GLU A 211 -25.83 -7.14 3.84
N VAL A 212 -27.15 -7.30 3.96
CA VAL A 212 -27.76 -8.61 4.16
C VAL A 212 -28.24 -9.12 2.81
N PRO A 213 -27.72 -10.26 2.31
CA PRO A 213 -28.15 -10.80 1.03
C PRO A 213 -29.64 -11.09 1.00
N THR A 214 -30.26 -10.97 -0.18
CA THR A 214 -31.69 -11.27 -0.36
C THR A 214 -32.04 -12.66 0.16
N GLY A 215 -33.08 -12.74 0.99
CA GLY A 215 -33.51 -13.99 1.63
C GLY A 215 -32.82 -14.28 2.97
N PHE A 216 -31.91 -13.42 3.42
CA PHE A 216 -31.32 -13.44 4.76
C PHE A 216 -31.81 -12.25 5.58
N VAL A 217 -31.72 -12.36 6.91
CA VAL A 217 -32.04 -11.29 7.86
C VAL A 217 -30.97 -11.27 8.95
N LEU A 218 -30.53 -10.07 9.34
CA LEU A 218 -29.65 -9.90 10.50
C LEU A 218 -30.49 -10.04 11.78
N VAL A 219 -30.04 -10.84 12.74
CA VAL A 219 -30.77 -11.07 13.99
C VAL A 219 -29.83 -10.89 15.18
N ASP A 220 -30.14 -9.93 16.05
CA ASP A 220 -29.52 -9.82 17.37
C ASP A 220 -30.30 -10.67 18.38
N VAL A 221 -29.60 -11.53 19.12
CA VAL A 221 -30.21 -12.43 20.09
C VAL A 221 -29.42 -12.47 21.40
N VAL A 222 -30.11 -12.34 22.52
CA VAL A 222 -29.55 -12.53 23.86
C VAL A 222 -29.84 -13.95 24.31
N LEU A 223 -28.79 -14.75 24.54
CA LEU A 223 -28.90 -16.15 24.93
C LEU A 223 -28.12 -16.42 26.22
N PRO A 224 -28.59 -17.35 27.08
CA PRO A 224 -27.77 -17.91 28.15
C PRO A 224 -26.49 -18.54 27.58
N ALA A 225 -25.38 -18.49 28.33
CA ALA A 225 -24.07 -18.96 27.87
C ALA A 225 -24.09 -20.39 27.28
N HIS A 226 -24.84 -21.30 27.90
CA HIS A 226 -24.97 -22.69 27.43
C HIS A 226 -25.74 -22.86 26.11
N ARG A 227 -26.42 -21.81 25.62
CA ARG A 227 -27.15 -21.80 24.33
C ARG A 227 -26.45 -20.97 23.26
N ALA A 228 -25.38 -20.24 23.58
CA ALA A 228 -24.67 -19.39 22.63
C ALA A 228 -24.14 -20.16 21.40
N PHE A 229 -23.87 -21.47 21.54
CA PHE A 229 -23.46 -22.32 20.42
C PHE A 229 -24.50 -22.41 19.30
N ILE A 230 -25.80 -22.24 19.61
CA ILE A 230 -26.90 -22.31 18.63
C ILE A 230 -26.78 -21.15 17.64
N ALA A 231 -26.61 -19.92 18.14
CA ALA A 231 -26.40 -18.73 17.31
C ALA A 231 -25.14 -18.86 16.45
N ARG A 232 -24.04 -19.39 17.02
CA ARG A 232 -22.80 -19.67 16.26
C ARG A 232 -23.02 -20.67 15.13
N LYS A 233 -23.80 -21.73 15.38
CA LYS A 233 -24.15 -22.72 14.36
C LYS A 233 -24.97 -22.11 13.22
N TRP A 234 -26.01 -21.34 13.54
CA TRP A 234 -26.82 -20.64 12.53
C TRP A 234 -25.99 -19.66 11.70
N ALA A 235 -25.11 -18.88 12.34
CA ALA A 235 -24.23 -17.95 11.65
C ALA A 235 -23.27 -18.67 10.68
N ALA A 236 -22.71 -19.82 11.09
CA ALA A 236 -21.84 -20.63 10.22
C ALA A 236 -22.60 -21.22 9.02
N GLU A 237 -23.82 -21.74 9.24
CA GLU A 237 -24.69 -22.25 8.18
C GLU A 237 -25.11 -21.13 7.20
N ALA A 238 -25.48 -19.96 7.73
CA ALA A 238 -25.81 -18.79 6.90
C ALA A 238 -24.63 -18.35 6.06
N LYS A 239 -23.42 -18.24 6.65
CA LYS A 239 -22.19 -17.91 5.92
C LYS A 239 -21.90 -18.88 4.78
N ALA A 240 -22.09 -20.18 5.00
CA ALA A 240 -21.92 -21.18 3.95
C ALA A 240 -22.94 -21.02 2.82
N LYS A 241 -24.22 -20.76 3.14
CA LYS A 241 -25.27 -20.54 2.14
C LYS A 241 -25.07 -19.25 1.35
N ILE A 242 -24.65 -18.17 1.99
CA ILE A 242 -24.32 -16.89 1.33
C ILE A 242 -23.19 -17.10 0.33
N LYS A 243 -22.08 -17.71 0.75
CA LYS A 243 -20.95 -18.00 -0.13
C LYS A 243 -21.34 -18.89 -1.31
N ALA A 244 -22.21 -19.87 -1.09
CA ALA A 244 -22.72 -20.73 -2.16
C ALA A 244 -23.62 -19.96 -3.14
N ALA A 245 -24.45 -19.03 -2.65
CA ALA A 245 -25.29 -18.17 -3.48
C ALA A 245 -24.45 -17.20 -4.32
N GLU A 246 -23.43 -16.57 -3.75
CA GLU A 246 -22.48 -15.71 -4.46
C GLU A 246 -21.74 -16.48 -5.57
N ALA A 247 -21.26 -17.69 -5.26
CA ALA A 247 -20.61 -18.54 -6.24
C ALA A 247 -21.56 -18.99 -7.36
N ALA A 248 -22.82 -19.29 -7.04
CA ALA A 248 -23.84 -19.64 -8.02
C ALA A 248 -24.20 -18.44 -8.91
N GLU A 249 -24.29 -17.24 -8.36
CA GLU A 249 -24.53 -16.01 -9.13
C GLU A 249 -23.34 -15.70 -10.07
N LEU A 250 -22.11 -15.85 -9.59
CA LEU A 250 -20.91 -15.72 -10.42
C LEU A 250 -20.91 -16.74 -11.56
N TYR A 251 -21.18 -18.02 -11.25
CA TYR A 251 -21.28 -19.08 -12.25
C TYR A 251 -22.39 -18.78 -13.27
N ALA A 252 -23.56 -18.31 -12.83
CA ALA A 252 -24.65 -17.92 -13.73
C ALA A 252 -24.27 -16.73 -14.62
N LYS A 253 -23.51 -15.75 -14.10
CA LYS A 253 -22.95 -14.63 -14.88
C LYS A 253 -21.91 -15.10 -15.90
N GLU A 254 -21.09 -16.08 -15.55
CA GLU A 254 -20.13 -16.71 -16.47
C GLU A 254 -20.83 -17.54 -17.56
N GLU A 255 -21.87 -18.28 -17.20
CA GLU A 255 -22.70 -19.06 -18.14
C GLU A 255 -23.47 -18.13 -19.09
N ALA A 256 -24.06 -17.06 -18.56
CA ALA A 256 -24.71 -16.01 -19.37
C ALA A 256 -23.71 -15.25 -20.27
N ALA A 257 -22.42 -15.23 -19.90
CA ALA A 257 -21.35 -14.70 -20.73
C ALA A 257 -20.89 -15.69 -21.82
N GLY A 258 -21.53 -16.85 -21.97
CA GLY A 258 -21.29 -17.76 -23.09
C GLY A 258 -19.87 -18.32 -23.15
N GLY A 259 -19.15 -18.39 -22.02
CA GLY A 259 -17.79 -18.94 -21.93
C GLY A 259 -16.65 -17.92 -21.99
N PHE A 260 -16.93 -16.62 -22.10
CA PHE A 260 -15.90 -15.57 -21.99
C PHE A 260 -15.44 -15.41 -20.53
N ARG A 261 -14.20 -15.82 -20.24
CA ARG A 261 -13.56 -15.75 -18.92
C ARG A 261 -12.08 -15.42 -19.02
N PRO A 262 -11.43 -14.87 -17.98
CA PRO A 262 -9.98 -14.72 -17.95
C PRO A 262 -9.26 -16.04 -18.32
N GLY A 263 -8.25 -15.95 -19.17
CA GLY A 263 -7.51 -17.08 -19.73
C GLY A 263 -8.15 -17.74 -20.96
N ALA A 264 -9.40 -17.43 -21.30
CA ALA A 264 -10.01 -17.96 -22.52
C ALA A 264 -9.33 -17.38 -23.76
N ARG A 265 -9.13 -18.25 -24.77
CA ARG A 265 -8.57 -17.88 -26.07
C ARG A 265 -9.71 -17.55 -27.02
N CYS A 266 -9.62 -16.40 -27.66
CA CYS A 266 -10.61 -15.94 -28.62
C CYS A 266 -9.96 -15.53 -29.94
N GLU A 267 -10.76 -15.51 -30.99
CA GLU A 267 -10.43 -14.88 -32.27
C GLU A 267 -11.28 -13.62 -32.45
N VAL A 268 -10.66 -12.53 -32.87
CA VAL A 268 -11.37 -11.30 -33.24
C VAL A 268 -12.08 -11.51 -34.56
N VAL A 269 -13.41 -11.55 -34.57
CA VAL A 269 -14.21 -11.77 -35.78
C VAL A 269 -14.77 -10.49 -36.39
N SER A 270 -14.84 -9.41 -35.63
CA SER A 270 -15.29 -8.11 -36.13
C SER A 270 -14.66 -6.95 -35.35
N VAL A 271 -14.66 -5.76 -35.94
CA VAL A 271 -14.20 -4.52 -35.32
C VAL A 271 -15.16 -3.40 -35.65
N HIS A 272 -15.30 -2.46 -34.72
CA HIS A 272 -16.23 -1.34 -34.84
C HIS A 272 -15.75 -0.22 -35.78
N HIS A 273 -14.43 -0.09 -36.02
CA HIS A 273 -13.87 0.98 -36.85
C HIS A 273 -12.97 0.42 -37.97
N HIS A 274 -13.11 0.96 -39.18
CA HIS A 274 -12.43 0.46 -40.38
C HIS A 274 -10.90 0.45 -40.26
N ALA A 275 -10.33 1.40 -39.52
CA ALA A 275 -8.88 1.45 -39.27
C ALA A 275 -8.32 0.19 -38.57
N PHE A 276 -9.17 -0.57 -37.87
CA PHE A 276 -8.78 -1.81 -37.19
C PHE A 276 -9.09 -3.07 -37.99
N LYS A 277 -9.39 -2.96 -39.30
CA LYS A 277 -9.70 -4.13 -40.13
C LYS A 277 -8.59 -5.20 -40.11
N GLY A 278 -7.33 -4.80 -39.91
CA GLY A 278 -6.19 -5.71 -39.76
C GLY A 278 -6.15 -6.50 -38.44
N GLU A 279 -7.03 -6.19 -37.49
CA GLU A 279 -7.16 -6.92 -36.22
C GLU A 279 -8.06 -8.15 -36.33
N VAL A 280 -8.91 -8.21 -37.35
CA VAL A 280 -9.79 -9.36 -37.60
C VAL A 280 -8.95 -10.59 -37.93
N GLY A 281 -9.25 -11.71 -37.29
CA GLY A 281 -8.53 -12.98 -37.35
C GLY A 281 -7.40 -13.11 -36.31
N LYS A 282 -7.11 -12.06 -35.52
CA LYS A 282 -6.10 -12.18 -34.46
C LYS A 282 -6.60 -13.05 -33.32
N LYS A 283 -5.70 -13.88 -32.80
CA LYS A 283 -5.91 -14.66 -31.58
C LYS A 283 -5.50 -13.84 -30.37
N ILE A 284 -6.34 -13.83 -29.36
CA ILE A 284 -6.16 -13.05 -28.13
C ILE A 284 -6.44 -13.92 -26.90
N ILE A 285 -5.88 -13.53 -25.76
CA ILE A 285 -6.16 -14.14 -24.46
C ILE A 285 -6.83 -13.11 -23.58
N ILE A 286 -8.02 -13.45 -23.06
CA ILE A 286 -8.78 -12.58 -22.16
C ILE A 286 -8.04 -12.47 -20.82
N THR A 287 -7.86 -11.24 -20.34
CA THR A 287 -7.30 -10.96 -19.01
C THR A 287 -8.38 -10.53 -18.02
N LYS A 288 -9.41 -9.83 -18.50
CA LYS A 288 -10.52 -9.33 -17.67
C LYS A 288 -11.82 -9.35 -18.46
N VAL A 289 -12.93 -9.58 -17.76
CA VAL A 289 -14.30 -9.54 -18.30
C VAL A 289 -15.12 -8.53 -17.53
N SER A 290 -15.91 -7.72 -18.24
CA SER A 290 -16.98 -6.90 -17.70
C SER A 290 -18.30 -7.45 -18.22
N HIS A 291 -19.06 -8.09 -17.34
CA HIS A 291 -20.35 -8.69 -17.70
C HIS A 291 -21.41 -7.61 -17.96
N ASP A 292 -21.41 -6.53 -17.18
CA ASP A 292 -22.40 -5.45 -17.28
C ASP A 292 -22.31 -4.71 -18.62
N THR A 293 -21.09 -4.47 -19.09
CA THR A 293 -20.85 -3.80 -20.39
C THR A 293 -20.63 -4.78 -21.54
N ARG A 294 -20.67 -6.10 -21.28
CA ARG A 294 -20.41 -7.17 -22.26
C ARG A 294 -19.11 -6.97 -23.03
N GLN A 295 -18.04 -6.64 -22.30
CA GLN A 295 -16.72 -6.34 -22.85
C GLN A 295 -15.63 -7.18 -22.19
N VAL A 296 -14.54 -7.39 -22.90
CA VAL A 296 -13.34 -8.06 -22.39
C VAL A 296 -12.11 -7.23 -22.68
N TRP A 297 -11.12 -7.31 -21.79
CA TRP A 297 -9.77 -6.85 -22.04
C TRP A 297 -8.91 -8.06 -22.34
N ALA A 298 -8.08 -7.96 -23.37
CA ALA A 298 -7.28 -9.06 -23.84
C ALA A 298 -5.95 -8.57 -24.43
N HIS A 299 -4.96 -9.46 -24.45
CA HIS A 299 -3.71 -9.23 -25.15
C HIS A 299 -3.55 -10.21 -26.33
N ASP A 300 -2.66 -9.88 -27.26
CA ASP A 300 -2.32 -10.77 -28.38
C ASP A 300 -1.82 -12.12 -27.86
N ASP A 301 -2.34 -13.22 -28.41
CA ASP A 301 -1.92 -14.59 -28.13
C ASP A 301 -0.65 -14.92 -28.92
N ARG A 302 0.44 -14.25 -28.55
CA ARG A 302 1.76 -14.37 -29.16
C ARG A 302 2.84 -14.46 -28.07
N PRO A 303 3.95 -15.17 -28.34
CA PRO A 303 5.06 -15.18 -27.40
C PRO A 303 5.76 -13.82 -27.35
N PRO A 304 6.37 -13.44 -26.20
CA PRO A 304 7.22 -12.27 -26.11
C PRO A 304 8.39 -12.33 -27.09
N ARG A 305 8.73 -11.18 -27.66
CA ARG A 305 9.92 -10.99 -28.50
C ARG A 305 11.07 -10.45 -27.67
N TYR A 306 12.27 -10.90 -28.00
CA TYR A 306 13.50 -10.51 -27.34
C TYR A 306 14.51 -10.00 -28.36
N ARG A 307 15.35 -9.05 -27.94
CA ARG A 307 16.49 -8.55 -28.70
C ARG A 307 17.77 -8.66 -27.87
N VAL A 308 18.93 -8.68 -28.53
CA VAL A 308 20.22 -8.60 -27.84
C VAL A 308 20.67 -7.15 -27.84
N ASN A 309 20.96 -6.59 -26.65
CA ASN A 309 21.43 -5.22 -26.54
C ASN A 309 22.93 -5.10 -26.87
N ARG A 310 23.45 -3.87 -26.96
CA ARG A 310 24.88 -3.59 -27.23
C ARG A 310 25.86 -4.23 -26.25
N ASN A 311 25.39 -4.67 -25.08
CA ASN A 311 26.18 -5.35 -24.03
C ASN A 311 26.04 -6.87 -24.12
N GLY A 312 25.52 -7.44 -25.21
CA GLY A 312 25.35 -8.87 -25.41
C GLY A 312 24.22 -9.52 -24.58
N ARG A 313 23.40 -8.74 -23.86
CA ARG A 313 22.31 -9.28 -23.03
C ARG A 313 21.01 -9.40 -23.80
N LYS A 314 20.32 -10.54 -23.64
CA LYS A 314 18.96 -10.75 -24.13
C LYS A 314 17.98 -9.92 -23.27
N VAL A 315 17.31 -8.96 -23.89
CA VAL A 315 16.31 -8.10 -23.26
C VAL A 315 14.97 -8.25 -23.96
N THR A 316 13.87 -8.14 -23.22
CA THR A 316 12.52 -8.15 -23.81
C THR A 316 12.38 -6.93 -24.70
N GLU A 317 12.07 -7.17 -25.98
CA GLU A 317 11.78 -6.12 -26.96
C GLU A 317 10.30 -5.77 -26.92
N TYR A 318 9.43 -6.78 -26.84
CA TYR A 318 7.99 -6.62 -26.82
C TYR A 318 7.35 -7.80 -26.11
N ASP A 319 6.59 -7.54 -25.05
CA ASP A 319 5.73 -8.53 -24.41
C ASP A 319 4.27 -8.15 -24.71
N PRO A 320 3.54 -8.97 -25.49
CA PRO A 320 2.12 -8.76 -25.76
C PRO A 320 1.28 -8.52 -24.49
N ARG A 321 1.66 -9.13 -23.36
CA ARG A 321 0.92 -9.01 -22.09
C ARG A 321 0.92 -7.59 -21.52
N CYS A 322 1.86 -6.74 -21.95
CA CYS A 322 1.94 -5.34 -21.56
C CYS A 322 0.95 -4.43 -22.32
N VAL A 323 0.28 -4.93 -23.36
CA VAL A 323 -0.69 -4.16 -24.16
C VAL A 323 -2.05 -4.85 -24.10
N GLN A 324 -3.05 -4.14 -23.58
CA GLN A 324 -4.42 -4.65 -23.51
C GLN A 324 -5.34 -3.88 -24.46
N SER A 325 -6.13 -4.62 -25.22
CA SER A 325 -7.18 -4.11 -26.09
C SER A 325 -8.55 -4.51 -25.53
N CYS A 326 -9.54 -3.65 -25.71
CA CYS A 326 -10.92 -3.90 -25.28
C CYS A 326 -11.77 -4.36 -26.48
N TYR A 327 -12.55 -5.42 -26.29
CA TYR A 327 -13.44 -6.00 -27.30
C TYR A 327 -14.83 -6.25 -26.71
N GLY A 328 -15.88 -6.03 -27.51
CA GLY A 328 -17.23 -6.49 -27.20
C GLY A 328 -17.35 -8.01 -27.36
N PHE A 329 -18.29 -8.64 -26.64
CA PHE A 329 -18.53 -10.09 -26.76
C PHE A 329 -18.91 -10.50 -28.19
N ASP A 330 -19.62 -9.63 -28.91
CA ASP A 330 -20.04 -9.79 -30.31
C ASP A 330 -18.88 -9.68 -31.33
N GLN A 331 -17.74 -9.13 -30.90
CA GLN A 331 -16.53 -9.00 -31.71
C GLN A 331 -15.64 -10.23 -31.67
N LEU A 332 -15.95 -11.18 -30.78
CA LEU A 332 -15.08 -12.31 -30.48
C LEU A 332 -15.76 -13.65 -30.72
N ARG A 333 -14.96 -14.63 -31.10
CA ARG A 333 -15.33 -16.04 -31.13
C ARG A 333 -14.42 -16.81 -30.20
N LEU A 334 -14.99 -17.55 -29.26
CA LEU A 334 -14.24 -18.46 -28.41
C LEU A 334 -13.60 -19.57 -29.24
N LEU A 335 -12.33 -19.82 -28.98
CA LEU A 335 -11.60 -20.95 -29.56
C LEU A 335 -11.61 -22.07 -28.52
N SER A 336 -12.19 -23.22 -28.87
CA SER A 336 -12.12 -24.41 -28.01
C SER A 336 -10.67 -24.77 -27.72
N SER A 337 -10.36 -25.16 -26.48
CA SER A 337 -9.03 -25.64 -26.12
C SER A 337 -8.64 -26.81 -27.03
N PRO A 338 -7.38 -26.92 -27.48
CA PRO A 338 -6.93 -28.08 -28.23
C PRO A 338 -6.97 -29.30 -27.29
N GLY A 339 -8.06 -30.07 -27.35
CA GLY A 339 -8.29 -31.20 -26.45
C GLY A 339 -9.69 -31.81 -26.51
N GLU A 340 -10.72 -31.08 -26.96
CA GLU A 340 -12.07 -31.65 -27.16
C GLU A 340 -12.36 -31.94 -28.64
N ASN A 341 -11.66 -32.92 -29.22
CA ASN A 341 -12.24 -33.70 -30.31
C ASN A 341 -13.05 -34.83 -29.67
N LYS A 342 -14.38 -34.64 -29.59
CA LYS A 342 -15.32 -35.73 -29.31
C LYS A 342 -15.16 -36.78 -30.41
N SER A 343 -14.80 -38.00 -30.01
CA SER A 343 -15.00 -39.21 -30.82
C SER A 343 -16.48 -39.57 -30.88
#